data_AF-A0A8H7TUE1-F1
#
_entry.id   AF-A0A8H7TUE1-F1
#
_cell.length_a   1.000
_cell.length_b   1.000
_cell.length_c   1.000
_cell.angle_alpha   90.00
_cell.angle_beta   90.00
_cell.angle_gamma   90.00
#
_symmetry.space_group_name_H-M   'P 1'
#
loop_
_entity.id
_entity.type
_entity.pdbx_description
1 polymer ?
#
loop_
_entity_poly.entity_id
_entity_poly.type
_entity_poly.pdbx_seq_one_letter_code
_entity_poly.pdbx_strand_id
1 'polypeptide(L)'
;MLGWSISSRKDGWTSGGAGQKVARGKVAQNQARCLEALTKFLRAGFQPETEMVSNPRAAHDNLYRIPRGPSAFAYLNLAGPRRDGDAEMYLDRESRQRVFHKRFHEAISRGLEHTKKEGGSTGRSAATLSQLLLGDEGMGDYEPSGAIETEDLLELW
;
A
#
# COMPACT_ATOMS: atom_id res chain seq x y z
N MET A 1 -7.19 -8.58 -6.48
CA MET A 1 -6.79 -7.47 -7.37
C MET A 1 -7.78 -6.32 -7.23
N LEU A 2 -7.34 -5.06 -7.29
CA LEU A 2 -8.18 -3.84 -7.09
C LEU A 2 -9.34 -3.68 -8.09
N GLY A 3 -9.47 -4.58 -9.07
CA GLY A 3 -10.60 -4.56 -10.00
C GLY A 3 -10.62 -3.29 -10.85
N TRP A 4 -9.44 -2.78 -11.22
CA TRP A 4 -9.32 -1.67 -12.18
C TRP A 4 -10.18 -2.01 -13.40
N SER A 5 -11.16 -1.17 -13.70
CA SER A 5 -12.14 -1.44 -14.74
C SER A 5 -11.43 -1.62 -16.08
N ILE A 6 -11.33 -2.86 -16.55
CA ILE A 6 -10.96 -3.13 -17.93
C ILE A 6 -12.23 -2.82 -18.72
N SER A 7 -12.37 -1.57 -19.13
CA SER A 7 -13.43 -1.09 -20.02
C SER A 7 -13.23 -1.69 -21.42
N SER A 8 -13.44 -3.00 -21.57
CA SER A 8 -13.32 -3.70 -22.86
C SER A 8 -14.68 -4.04 -23.49
N ARG A 9 -15.81 -3.89 -22.80
CA ARG A 9 -17.11 -4.20 -23.41
C ARG A 9 -17.81 -2.94 -23.89
N LYS A 10 -17.94 -2.83 -25.21
CA LYS A 10 -18.93 -1.97 -25.89
C LYS A 10 -20.33 -2.47 -25.50
N ASP A 11 -20.79 -2.01 -24.34
CA ASP A 11 -22.14 -2.26 -23.86
C ASP A 11 -23.09 -1.35 -24.63
N GLY A 12 -23.94 -1.96 -25.46
CA GLY A 12 -24.97 -1.25 -26.21
C GLY A 12 -25.99 -0.57 -25.30
N TRP A 13 -26.71 0.41 -25.85
CA TRP A 13 -27.72 1.25 -25.17
C TRP A 13 -28.76 0.46 -24.33
N THR A 14 -28.94 -0.84 -24.59
CA THR A 14 -29.90 -1.72 -23.92
C THR A 14 -29.35 -2.52 -22.73
N SER A 15 -28.05 -2.47 -22.46
CA SER A 15 -27.41 -3.24 -21.37
C SER A 15 -27.68 -2.69 -19.94
N GLY A 16 -28.44 -1.61 -19.82
CA GLY A 16 -28.62 -0.85 -18.57
C GLY A 16 -29.82 -1.22 -17.72
N GLY A 17 -30.10 -2.51 -17.51
CA GLY A 17 -31.19 -2.93 -16.60
C GLY A 17 -30.98 -2.43 -15.16
N ALA A 18 -32.07 -2.16 -14.42
CA ALA A 18 -31.99 -1.61 -13.06
C ALA A 18 -31.15 -2.48 -12.11
N GLY A 19 -31.20 -3.81 -12.24
CA GLY A 19 -30.35 -4.74 -11.48
C GLY A 19 -28.86 -4.60 -11.78
N GLN A 20 -28.50 -4.28 -13.03
CA GLN A 20 -27.12 -4.09 -13.47
C GLN A 20 -26.57 -2.74 -12.99
N LYS A 21 -27.41 -1.70 -12.87
CA LYS A 21 -27.05 -0.41 -12.24
C LYS A 21 -26.80 -0.56 -10.74
N VAL A 22 -27.62 -1.32 -10.02
CA VAL A 22 -27.42 -1.61 -8.60
C VAL A 22 -26.14 -2.43 -8.36
N ALA A 23 -25.89 -3.43 -9.20
CA ALA A 23 -24.65 -4.20 -9.15
C ALA A 23 -23.41 -3.32 -9.42
N ARG A 24 -23.44 -2.46 -10.44
CA ARG A 24 -22.37 -1.48 -10.72
C ARG A 24 -22.17 -0.50 -9.56
N GLY A 25 -23.25 -0.02 -8.94
CA GLY A 25 -23.18 0.86 -7.77
C GLY A 25 -22.52 0.19 -6.56
N LYS A 26 -22.83 -1.08 -6.29
CA LYS A 26 -22.17 -1.87 -5.23
C LYS A 26 -20.70 -2.12 -5.52
N VAL A 27 -20.35 -2.44 -6.77
CA VAL A 27 -18.94 -2.62 -7.19
C VAL A 27 -18.15 -1.32 -7.00
N ALA A 28 -18.70 -0.18 -7.43
CA ALA A 28 -18.06 1.11 -7.23
C ALA A 28 -17.90 1.46 -5.74
N GLN A 29 -18.91 1.19 -4.91
CA GLN A 29 -18.81 1.43 -3.47
C GLN A 29 -17.73 0.55 -2.82
N ASN A 30 -17.65 -0.73 -3.20
CA ASN A 30 -16.62 -1.63 -2.69
C ASN A 30 -15.22 -1.19 -3.13
N GLN A 31 -15.07 -0.78 -4.39
CA GLN A 31 -13.80 -0.26 -4.90
C GLN A 31 -13.38 1.02 -4.18
N ALA A 32 -14.30 1.94 -3.89
CA ALA A 32 -14.02 3.14 -3.09
C ALA A 32 -13.51 2.78 -1.68
N ARG A 33 -14.14 1.80 -1.02
CA ARG A 33 -13.68 1.30 0.29
C ARG A 33 -12.30 0.63 0.22
N CYS A 34 -12.03 -0.13 -0.84
CA CYS A 34 -10.71 -0.72 -1.05
C CYS A 34 -9.63 0.36 -1.23
N LEU A 35 -9.93 1.43 -1.99
CA LEU A 35 -9.04 2.56 -2.17
C LEU A 35 -8.78 3.28 -0.83
N GLU A 36 -9.82 3.54 -0.04
CA GLU A 36 -9.68 4.16 1.29
C GLU A 36 -8.86 3.29 2.26
N ALA A 37 -9.08 1.97 2.25
CA ALA A 37 -8.30 1.04 3.05
C ALA A 37 -6.83 1.04 2.62
N LEU A 38 -6.57 1.06 1.31
CA LEU A 38 -5.22 1.16 0.76
C LEU A 38 -4.55 2.49 1.13
N THR A 39 -5.26 3.61 1.07
CA THR A 39 -4.74 4.92 1.53
C THR A 39 -4.31 4.87 2.98
N LYS A 40 -5.15 4.31 3.86
CA LYS A 40 -4.82 4.17 5.29
C LYS A 40 -3.62 3.24 5.50
N PHE A 41 -3.57 2.14 4.75
CA PHE A 41 -2.48 1.17 4.81
C PHE A 41 -1.15 1.81 4.39
N LEU A 42 -1.11 2.50 3.24
CA LEU A 42 0.11 3.15 2.77
C LEU A 42 0.53 4.30 3.66
N ARG A 43 -0.40 5.12 4.17
CA ARG A 43 -0.07 6.17 5.13
C ARG A 43 0.57 5.61 6.40
N ALA A 44 0.04 4.51 6.93
CA ALA A 44 0.63 3.85 8.09
C ALA A 44 1.99 3.22 7.77
N GLY A 45 2.15 2.66 6.57
CA GLY A 45 3.40 2.06 6.11
C GLY A 45 4.50 3.08 5.82
N PHE A 46 4.16 4.24 5.27
CA PHE A 46 5.12 5.30 4.90
C PHE A 46 5.24 6.38 5.96
N GLN A 47 4.78 6.12 7.19
CA GLN A 47 4.95 7.08 8.27
C GLN A 47 6.45 7.33 8.50
N PRO A 48 6.89 8.60 8.58
CA PRO A 48 8.28 8.92 8.89
C PRO A 48 8.65 8.36 10.26
N GLU A 49 9.85 7.78 10.34
CA GLU A 49 10.41 7.33 11.61
C GLU A 49 10.59 8.53 12.51
N THR A 50 9.77 8.58 13.57
CA THR A 50 9.90 9.61 14.59
C THR A 50 11.03 9.17 15.50
N GLU A 51 12.08 9.99 15.61
CA GLU A 51 13.11 9.79 16.62
C GLU A 51 12.43 9.70 17.99
N MET A 52 12.50 8.52 18.62
CA MET A 52 12.01 8.37 19.97
C MET A 52 12.84 9.27 20.87
N VAL A 53 12.19 10.22 21.55
CA VAL A 53 12.84 11.02 22.60
C VAL A 53 13.49 10.05 23.57
N SER A 54 14.82 10.03 23.58
CA SER A 54 15.60 9.09 24.38
C SER A 54 15.33 9.36 25.86
N ASN A 55 14.48 8.52 26.45
CA ASN A 55 14.29 8.46 27.89
C ASN A 55 15.02 7.20 28.38
N PRO A 56 16.20 7.34 28.99
CA PRO A 56 17.01 6.20 29.44
C PRO A 56 16.24 5.25 30.35
N ARG A 57 15.32 5.79 31.18
CA ARG A 57 14.45 4.97 32.03
C ARG A 57 13.43 4.19 31.22
N ALA A 58 12.86 4.77 30.17
CA ALA A 58 11.92 4.08 29.29
C ALA A 58 12.60 2.94 28.52
N ALA A 59 13.87 3.10 28.12
CA ALA A 59 14.64 2.02 27.50
C ALA A 59 14.81 0.84 28.46
N HIS A 60 15.24 1.09 29.70
CA HIS A 60 15.42 0.03 30.70
C HIS A 60 14.07 -0.63 31.06
N ASP A 61 13.01 0.16 31.24
CA ASP A 61 11.67 -0.36 31.51
C ASP A 61 11.14 -1.21 30.35
N ASN A 62 11.44 -0.86 29.09
CA ASN A 62 11.03 -1.64 27.93
C ASN A 62 11.81 -2.95 27.79
N LEU A 63 13.10 -2.99 28.17
CA LEU A 63 13.91 -4.21 28.09
C LEU A 63 13.59 -5.21 29.22
N TYR A 64 13.40 -4.73 30.45
CA TYR A 64 13.31 -5.60 31.62
C TYR A 64 11.88 -5.87 32.10
N ARG A 65 10.87 -5.22 31.51
CA ARG A 65 9.47 -5.47 31.87
C ARG A 65 8.83 -6.54 31.00
N ILE A 66 8.01 -7.38 31.62
CA ILE A 66 7.15 -8.33 30.92
C ILE A 66 6.26 -7.56 29.92
N PRO A 67 6.30 -7.92 28.63
CA PRO A 67 5.42 -7.33 27.62
C PRO A 67 3.94 -7.56 27.97
N ARG A 68 3.10 -6.54 27.74
CA ARG A 68 1.64 -6.65 28.01
C ARG A 68 0.83 -7.18 26.82
N GLY A 69 1.45 -7.29 25.66
CA GLY A 69 0.80 -7.79 24.44
C GLY A 69 0.83 -9.32 24.37
N PRO A 70 -0.18 -9.96 23.76
CA PRO A 70 -0.28 -11.42 23.68
C PRO A 70 0.86 -12.07 22.88
N SER A 71 1.49 -11.34 21.96
CA SER A 71 2.47 -11.87 21.00
C SER A 71 3.68 -10.95 20.87
N ALA A 72 4.31 -10.63 22.00
CA ALA A 72 5.36 -9.62 22.07
C ALA A 72 6.56 -9.87 21.15
N PHE A 73 6.89 -11.13 20.90
CA PHE A 73 8.07 -11.53 20.11
C PHE A 73 7.70 -12.15 18.75
N ALA A 74 6.45 -12.02 18.29
CA ALA A 74 6.01 -12.64 17.05
C ALA A 74 6.78 -12.13 15.82
N TYR A 75 7.26 -10.89 15.85
CA TYR A 75 8.06 -10.29 14.78
C TYR A 75 9.39 -11.05 14.53
N LEU A 76 9.91 -11.78 15.52
CA LEU A 76 11.12 -12.61 15.39
C LEU A 76 10.88 -13.89 14.60
N ASN A 77 9.63 -14.32 14.43
CA ASN A 77 9.25 -15.51 13.67
C ASN A 77 10.02 -16.79 14.06
N LEU A 78 10.34 -16.99 15.35
CA LEU A 78 11.19 -18.10 15.82
C LEU A 78 10.57 -19.49 15.64
N ALA A 79 9.24 -19.57 15.69
CA ALA A 79 8.49 -20.83 15.60
C ALA A 79 7.62 -20.93 14.34
N GLY A 80 7.69 -19.94 13.44
CA GLY A 80 6.93 -19.91 12.20
C GLY A 80 7.70 -20.50 11.01
N PRO A 81 7.04 -20.65 9.85
CA PRO A 81 7.72 -21.03 8.62
C PRO A 81 8.83 -20.02 8.28
N ARG A 82 9.89 -20.50 7.63
CA ARG A 82 10.98 -19.62 7.17
C ARG A 82 10.40 -18.54 6.27
N ARG A 83 10.87 -17.30 6.47
CA ARG A 83 10.51 -16.17 5.61
C ARG A 83 11.21 -16.39 4.27
N ASP A 84 10.44 -16.45 3.20
CA ASP A 84 10.94 -16.31 1.82
C ASP A 84 11.19 -14.83 1.50
N GLY A 85 11.76 -14.52 0.33
CA GLY A 85 12.02 -13.13 -0.09
C GLY A 85 10.77 -12.26 -0.16
N ASP A 86 9.59 -12.86 -0.32
CA ASP A 86 8.31 -12.14 -0.28
C ASP A 86 7.79 -11.89 1.14
N ALA A 87 8.27 -12.64 2.14
CA ALA A 87 7.94 -12.47 3.56
C ALA A 87 8.95 -11.61 4.31
N GLU A 88 9.94 -11.00 3.65
CA GLU A 88 10.95 -10.18 4.32
C GLU A 88 10.32 -8.98 5.04
N MET A 89 10.84 -8.65 6.24
CA MET A 89 10.32 -7.56 7.05
C MET A 89 11.06 -6.27 6.72
N TYR A 90 10.40 -5.33 6.06
CA TYR A 90 10.96 -4.01 5.77
C TYR A 90 10.82 -3.10 7.00
N LEU A 91 11.89 -3.01 7.78
CA LEU A 91 11.97 -2.20 9.01
C LEU A 91 11.92 -0.71 8.73
N ASP A 92 12.59 -0.28 7.66
CA ASP A 92 12.76 1.15 7.37
C ASP A 92 11.70 1.65 6.40
N ARG A 93 11.34 2.92 6.53
CA ARG A 93 10.40 3.59 5.62
C ARG A 93 10.85 3.50 4.16
N GLU A 94 12.11 3.82 3.89
CA GLU A 94 12.66 3.86 2.53
C GLU A 94 12.59 2.49 1.85
N SER A 95 12.90 1.41 2.59
CA SER A 95 12.79 0.04 2.10
C SER A 95 11.36 -0.30 1.67
N ARG A 96 10.35 0.14 2.43
CA ARG A 96 8.93 -0.05 2.09
C ARG A 96 8.54 0.75 0.84
N GLN A 97 8.97 2.01 0.75
CA GLN A 97 8.71 2.86 -0.41
C GLN A 97 9.34 2.28 -1.68
N ARG A 98 10.57 1.76 -1.59
CA ARG A 98 11.29 1.12 -2.70
C ARG A 98 10.56 -0.09 -3.28
N VAL A 99 10.15 -1.02 -2.42
CA VAL A 99 9.44 -2.23 -2.87
C VAL A 99 8.10 -1.87 -3.47
N PHE A 100 7.41 -0.89 -2.88
CA PHE A 100 6.19 -0.34 -3.45
C PHE A 100 6.43 0.28 -4.83
N HIS A 101 7.49 1.06 -4.98
CA HIS A 101 7.91 1.66 -6.25
C HIS A 101 8.18 0.60 -7.33
N LYS A 102 9.04 -0.40 -7.03
CA LYS A 102 9.45 -1.45 -7.96
C LYS A 102 8.28 -2.33 -8.42
N ARG A 103 7.37 -2.71 -7.51
CA ARG A 103 6.35 -3.74 -7.80
C ARG A 103 4.95 -3.21 -8.09
N PHE A 104 4.56 -2.07 -7.51
CA PHE A 104 3.14 -1.67 -7.45
C PHE A 104 2.85 -0.26 -7.95
N HIS A 105 3.80 0.67 -7.82
CA HIS A 105 3.57 2.10 -8.07
C HIS A 105 3.04 2.36 -9.48
N GLU A 106 3.67 1.81 -10.51
CA GLU A 106 3.25 2.07 -11.90
C GLU A 106 1.82 1.56 -12.19
N ALA A 107 1.49 0.34 -11.74
CA ALA A 107 0.17 -0.26 -11.93
C ALA A 107 -0.92 0.50 -11.15
N ILE A 108 -0.61 0.92 -9.92
CA ILE A 108 -1.54 1.70 -9.08
C ILE A 108 -1.75 3.09 -9.67
N SER A 109 -0.70 3.78 -10.09
CA SER A 109 -0.80 5.11 -10.69
C SER A 109 -1.64 5.09 -11.97
N ARG A 110 -1.42 4.12 -12.86
CA ARG A 110 -2.27 3.92 -14.06
C ARG A 110 -3.73 3.64 -13.70
N GLY A 111 -3.96 2.79 -12.71
CA GLY A 111 -5.30 2.50 -12.20
C GLY A 111 -6.01 3.73 -11.65
N LEU A 112 -5.31 4.55 -10.87
CA LEU A 112 -5.85 5.77 -10.27
C LEU A 112 -6.24 6.80 -11.34
N GLU A 113 -5.43 6.99 -12.38
CA GLU A 113 -5.77 7.88 -13.48
C GLU A 113 -7.02 7.42 -14.25
N HIS A 114 -7.24 6.11 -14.36
CA HIS A 114 -8.48 5.60 -14.95
C HIS A 114 -9.69 5.84 -14.02
N THR A 115 -9.57 5.46 -12.74
CA THR A 115 -10.68 5.57 -11.77
C THR A 115 -11.04 7.03 -11.44
N LYS A 116 -10.10 7.97 -11.49
CA LYS A 116 -10.39 9.41 -11.38
C LYS A 116 -11.34 9.90 -12.48
N LYS A 117 -11.16 9.40 -13.71
CA LYS A 117 -11.98 9.78 -14.87
C LYS A 117 -13.41 9.25 -14.78
N GLU A 118 -13.64 8.16 -14.06
CA GLU A 118 -14.98 7.60 -13.81
C GLU A 118 -15.81 8.46 -12.83
N GLY A 119 -15.15 9.26 -11.99
CA GLY A 119 -15.81 10.17 -11.05
C GLY A 119 -16.56 9.46 -9.93
N GLY A 120 -17.47 10.17 -9.26
CA GLY A 120 -18.27 9.61 -8.15
C GLY A 120 -17.46 9.35 -6.87
N SER A 121 -17.91 8.38 -6.06
CA SER A 121 -17.23 8.02 -4.81
C SER A 121 -15.87 7.38 -5.05
N THR A 122 -15.75 6.54 -6.08
CA THR A 122 -14.50 5.89 -6.48
C THR A 122 -13.47 6.90 -6.92
N GLY A 123 -13.85 7.85 -7.79
CA GLY A 123 -12.96 8.92 -8.24
C GLY A 123 -12.46 9.81 -7.10
N ARG A 124 -13.30 10.10 -6.10
CA ARG A 124 -12.87 10.84 -4.89
C ARG A 124 -11.86 10.05 -4.06
N SER A 125 -12.14 8.78 -3.76
CA SER A 125 -11.20 7.93 -3.01
C SER A 125 -9.88 7.73 -3.78
N ALA A 126 -9.94 7.64 -5.11
CA ALA A 126 -8.75 7.59 -5.97
C ALA A 126 -7.94 8.89 -5.92
N ALA A 127 -8.60 10.05 -5.94
CA ALA A 127 -7.92 11.34 -5.80
C ALA A 127 -7.20 11.46 -4.45
N THR A 128 -7.84 11.02 -3.35
CA THR A 128 -7.21 11.00 -2.02
C THR A 128 -5.97 10.10 -1.99
N LEU A 129 -6.03 8.91 -2.59
CA LEU A 129 -4.86 8.04 -2.68
C LEU A 129 -3.74 8.66 -3.52
N SER A 130 -4.07 9.30 -4.64
CA SER A 130 -3.06 10.01 -5.45
C SER A 130 -2.42 11.18 -4.72
N GLN A 131 -3.20 11.94 -3.94
CA GLN A 131 -2.65 13.03 -3.13
C GLN A 131 -1.67 12.50 -2.07
N LEU A 132 -2.00 11.37 -1.42
CA LEU A 132 -1.07 10.73 -0.50
C LEU A 132 0.23 10.35 -1.21
N LEU A 133 0.16 9.71 -2.37
CA LEU A 133 1.37 9.29 -3.12
C LEU A 133 2.25 10.46 -3.53
N LEU A 134 1.66 11.59 -3.95
CA LEU A 134 2.40 12.78 -4.35
C LEU A 134 2.99 13.57 -3.17
N GLY A 135 2.43 13.41 -1.98
CA GLY A 135 2.87 14.13 -0.79
C GLY A 135 4.06 13.49 -0.09
N ASP A 136 4.68 14.26 0.80
CA ASP A 136 5.80 13.82 1.62
C ASP A 136 5.42 12.74 2.63
N GLU A 137 4.12 12.56 2.94
CA GLU A 137 3.63 11.43 3.74
C GLU A 137 3.63 10.09 2.97
N GLY A 138 3.78 10.15 1.64
CA GLY A 138 3.71 9.00 0.74
C GLY A 138 5.02 8.73 0.05
N MET A 139 5.13 9.11 -1.22
CA MET A 139 6.30 8.88 -2.08
C MET A 139 6.97 10.18 -2.53
N GLY A 140 6.50 11.36 -2.08
CA GLY A 140 7.00 12.66 -2.55
C GLY A 140 8.47 12.92 -2.22
N ASP A 141 8.99 12.32 -1.16
CA ASP A 141 10.38 12.39 -0.70
C ASP A 141 11.22 11.19 -1.15
N TYR A 142 10.62 10.23 -1.84
CA TYR A 142 11.31 9.02 -2.27
C TYR A 142 12.01 9.24 -3.61
N GLU A 143 13.34 9.21 -3.58
CA GLU A 143 14.18 9.19 -4.78
C GLU A 143 14.62 7.74 -5.07
N PRO A 144 14.29 7.18 -6.24
CA PRO A 144 14.75 5.85 -6.61
C PRO A 144 16.26 5.89 -6.79
N SER A 145 17.00 5.39 -5.79
CA SER A 145 18.44 5.17 -5.89
C SER A 145 18.74 4.33 -7.13
N GLY A 146 19.51 4.87 -8.07
CA GLY A 146 19.99 4.17 -9.26
C GLY A 146 21.05 3.09 -8.96
N ALA A 147 21.25 2.75 -7.69
CA ALA A 147 22.12 1.64 -7.30
C ALA A 147 21.49 0.33 -7.78
N ILE A 148 22.15 -0.29 -8.77
CA ILE A 148 21.80 -1.62 -9.29
C ILE A 148 21.84 -2.59 -8.12
N GLU A 149 20.71 -3.22 -7.80
CA GLU A 149 20.63 -4.19 -6.72
C GLU A 149 21.39 -5.46 -7.10
N THR A 150 21.90 -6.18 -6.11
CA THR A 150 22.56 -7.48 -6.34
C THR A 150 21.65 -8.49 -7.04
N GLU A 151 20.33 -8.36 -6.89
CA GLU A 151 19.34 -9.18 -7.60
C GLU A 151 19.29 -8.84 -9.10
N ASP A 152 19.35 -7.55 -9.45
CA ASP A 152 19.41 -7.10 -10.85
C ASP A 152 20.78 -7.48 -11.49
N LEU A 153 21.83 -7.63 -10.68
CA LEU A 153 23.13 -8.18 -11.12
C LEU A 153 23.09 -9.69 -11.41
N LEU A 154 22.18 -10.44 -10.76
CA LEU A 154 22.00 -11.87 -10.99
C LEU A 154 21.21 -12.17 -12.27
N GLU A 155 20.41 -11.21 -12.76
CA GLU A 155 19.69 -11.33 -14.04
C GLU A 155 20.56 -10.97 -15.27
N LEU A 156 21.78 -10.48 -15.06
CA LEU A 156 22.73 -10.10 -16.12
C LEU A 156 23.59 -11.26 -16.65
N TRP A 157 23.38 -12.49 -16.17
CA TRP A 157 24.11 -13.70 -16.55
C TRP A 157 23.19 -14.86 -16.89
#